data_AF-W1Q4V7-F1
#
_entry.id   AF-W1Q4V7-F1
#
_cell.length_a   1.000
_cell.length_b   1.000
_cell.length_c   1.000
_cell.angle_alpha   90.00
_cell.angle_beta   90.00
_cell.angle_gamma   90.00
#
_symmetry.space_group_name_H-M   'P 1'
#
loop_
_entity.id
_entity.type
_entity.pdbx_description
1 polymer ?
#
loop_
_entity_poly.entity_id
_entity_poly.type
_entity_poly.pdbx_seq_one_letter_code
_entity_poly.pdbx_strand_id
1 'polypeptide(L)'
;MKQNNNHAMFTALPFGIFFILMGLWAVLNIPSAINKQDQVGIIISSIFGLLFIPMGISFIFLAFKSRRETKARYEATYQRYPELRDNLSLLTEQASFVDPLNQFYVYRDTLFYINNGFIDYQIEELSLIGVKIERMKDGPHVSSNHLFFLYMREGEQEMHSLDMGTVSQQKYDNLIELFRYLMQVKPSLRFEDAISDK
;
A
#
# COMPACT_ATOMS: atom_id res chain seq x y z
N MET A 1 -15.68 -8.37 5.47
CA MET A 1 -14.20 -8.33 5.36
C MET A 1 -13.67 -7.41 6.46
N LYS A 2 -12.74 -7.89 7.31
CA LYS A 2 -12.20 -7.11 8.44
C LYS A 2 -11.20 -6.09 7.88
N GLN A 3 -11.33 -4.81 8.25
CA GLN A 3 -10.44 -3.73 7.83
C GLN A 3 -8.96 -4.10 8.05
N ASN A 4 -8.22 -4.37 6.96
CA ASN A 4 -6.77 -4.61 6.99
C ASN A 4 -5.95 -3.29 6.99
N ASN A 5 -6.63 -2.15 7.15
CA ASN A 5 -6.06 -0.80 7.28
C ASN A 5 -5.09 -0.66 8.45
N ASN A 6 -5.10 -1.65 9.34
CA ASN A 6 -4.24 -1.67 10.49
C ASN A 6 -2.86 -2.27 10.17
N HIS A 7 -2.56 -2.82 8.99
CA HIS A 7 -1.29 -3.53 8.79
C HIS A 7 -0.06 -2.61 8.95
N ALA A 8 -0.08 -1.41 8.37
CA ALA A 8 1.01 -0.42 8.54
C ALA A 8 1.05 0.16 9.97
N MET A 9 -0.11 0.32 10.62
CA MET A 9 -0.18 0.75 12.02
C MET A 9 0.30 -0.35 12.99
N PHE A 10 -0.07 -1.62 12.75
CA PHE A 10 0.32 -2.79 13.52
C PHE A 10 1.81 -3.12 13.35
N THR A 11 2.43 -2.73 12.24
CA THR A 11 3.89 -2.87 12.10
C THR A 11 4.60 -1.65 12.66
N ALA A 12 4.32 -0.43 12.19
CA ALA A 12 5.11 0.76 12.52
C ALA A 12 4.90 1.26 13.96
N LEU A 13 3.71 1.14 14.54
CA LEU A 13 3.41 1.68 15.86
C LEU A 13 4.12 0.90 16.99
N PRO A 14 4.13 -0.45 17.00
CA PRO A 14 4.96 -1.21 17.94
C PRO A 14 6.45 -0.90 17.83
N PHE A 15 6.98 -0.74 16.61
CA PHE A 15 8.39 -0.33 16.43
C PHE A 15 8.64 1.05 17.01
N GLY A 16 7.75 2.02 16.76
CA GLY A 16 7.86 3.35 17.32
C GLY A 16 7.85 3.37 18.85
N ILE A 17 6.94 2.62 19.48
CA ILE A 17 6.89 2.45 20.94
C ILE A 17 8.18 1.78 21.45
N PHE A 18 8.65 0.73 20.80
CA PHE A 18 9.86 0.02 21.17
C PHE A 18 11.10 0.93 21.17
N PHE A 19 11.29 1.74 20.13
CA PHE A 19 12.40 2.69 20.07
C PHE A 19 12.30 3.77 21.14
N ILE A 20 11.10 4.29 21.42
CA ILE A 20 10.91 5.23 22.54
C ILE A 20 11.29 4.58 23.87
N LEU A 21 10.83 3.36 24.14
CA LEU A 21 11.15 2.65 25.38
C LEU A 21 12.66 2.40 25.52
N MET A 22 13.34 1.99 24.45
CA MET A 22 14.80 1.83 24.45
C MET A 22 15.53 3.16 24.69
N GLY A 23 15.10 4.24 24.01
CA GLY A 23 15.69 5.56 24.18
C GLY A 23 15.48 6.13 25.59
N LEU A 24 14.27 5.98 26.13
CA LEU A 24 13.95 6.36 27.51
C LEU A 24 14.75 5.55 28.53
N TRP A 25 14.86 4.23 28.34
CA TRP A 25 15.68 3.39 29.21
C TRP A 25 17.14 3.85 29.20
N ALA A 26 17.70 4.19 28.03
CA ALA A 26 19.06 4.72 27.94
C ALA A 26 19.21 6.05 28.70
N VAL A 27 18.29 7.00 28.49
CA VAL A 27 18.33 8.32 29.17
C VAL A 27 18.18 8.17 30.69
N LEU A 28 17.30 7.28 31.16
CA LEU A 28 17.08 7.04 32.59
C LEU A 28 18.28 6.41 33.29
N ASN A 29 19.20 5.77 32.55
CA ASN A 29 20.44 5.22 33.11
C ASN A 29 21.57 6.27 33.24
N ILE A 30 21.43 7.46 32.64
CA ILE A 30 22.45 8.52 32.69
C ILE A 30 22.81 8.93 34.13
N PRO A 31 21.86 9.19 35.05
CA PRO A 31 22.20 9.56 36.43
C PRO A 31 23.00 8.48 37.17
N SER A 32 22.70 7.20 36.90
CA SER A 32 23.43 6.06 37.45
C SER A 32 24.86 5.99 36.91
N ALA A 33 25.04 6.23 35.61
CA ALA A 33 26.37 6.28 34.98
C ALA A 33 27.21 7.47 35.50
N ILE A 34 26.59 8.63 35.73
CA ILE A 34 27.23 9.79 36.37
C ILE A 34 27.70 9.43 37.78
N ASN A 35 26.85 8.79 38.59
CA ASN A 35 27.21 8.39 39.95
C ASN A 35 28.37 7.39 40.01
N LYS A 36 28.49 6.53 38.99
CA LYS A 36 29.59 5.56 38.85
C LYS A 36 30.83 6.13 38.14
N GLN A 37 30.77 7.40 37.72
CA GLN A 37 31.83 8.06 36.95
C GLN A 37 32.20 7.31 35.66
N ASP A 38 31.23 6.59 35.07
CA ASP A 38 31.38 5.81 33.86
C ASP A 38 31.16 6.70 32.62
N GLN A 39 32.26 7.23 32.09
CA GLN A 39 32.22 8.11 30.92
C GLN A 39 31.70 7.40 29.65
N VAL A 40 32.00 6.11 29.48
CA VAL A 40 31.54 5.35 28.32
C VAL A 40 30.02 5.14 28.40
N GLY A 41 29.51 4.78 29.58
CA GLY A 41 28.08 4.64 29.83
C GLY A 41 27.30 5.92 29.57
N ILE A 42 27.84 7.09 29.93
CA ILE A 42 27.21 8.41 29.67
C ILE A 42 27.13 8.68 28.16
N ILE A 43 28.23 8.47 27.43
CA ILE A 43 28.30 8.74 25.98
C ILE A 43 27.33 7.83 25.23
N ILE A 44 27.37 6.52 25.51
CA ILE A 44 26.48 5.54 24.87
C ILE A 44 25.01 5.86 25.18
N SER A 45 24.68 6.10 26.44
CA SER A 45 23.30 6.40 26.84
C SER A 45 22.76 7.68 26.18
N SER A 46 23.62 8.69 26.03
CA SER A 46 23.27 9.94 25.35
C SER A 46 23.02 9.74 23.86
N ILE A 47 23.89 8.99 23.17
CA ILE A 47 23.73 8.66 21.74
C ILE A 47 22.44 7.86 21.52
N PHE A 48 22.18 6.86 22.35
CA PHE A 48 20.98 6.02 22.27
C PHE A 48 19.70 6.82 22.50
N GLY A 49 19.69 7.72 23.49
CA GLY A 49 18.57 8.64 23.71
C GLY A 49 18.31 9.55 22.51
N LEU A 50 19.37 10.15 21.97
CA LEU A 50 19.29 11.12 20.88
C LEU A 50 18.93 10.48 19.53
N LEU A 51 19.24 9.20 19.32
CA LEU A 51 18.85 8.46 18.12
C LEU A 51 17.46 7.81 18.26
N PHE A 52 17.22 7.07 19.33
CA PHE A 52 16.03 6.22 19.40
C PHE A 52 14.75 6.96 19.77
N ILE A 53 14.83 8.04 20.55
CA ILE A 53 13.62 8.82 20.87
C ILE A 53 13.08 9.52 19.61
N PRO A 54 13.86 10.28 18.83
CA PRO A 54 13.37 10.90 17.59
C PRO A 54 12.95 9.87 16.53
N MET A 55 13.68 8.75 16.42
CA MET A 55 13.32 7.66 15.53
C MET A 55 11.94 7.08 15.90
N GLY A 56 11.71 6.79 17.19
CA GLY A 56 10.44 6.27 17.66
C GLY A 56 9.27 7.24 17.44
N ILE A 57 9.46 8.54 17.70
CA ILE A 57 8.47 9.59 17.39
C ILE A 57 8.14 9.58 15.89
N SER A 58 9.15 9.47 15.03
CA SER A 58 8.99 9.46 13.57
C SER A 58 8.15 8.26 13.10
N PHE A 59 8.42 7.06 13.63
CA PHE A 59 7.60 5.87 13.33
C PHE A 59 6.15 6.01 13.79
N ILE A 60 5.91 6.55 14.98
CA ILE A 60 4.56 6.81 15.49
C ILE A 60 3.84 7.83 14.59
N PHE A 61 4.51 8.93 14.23
CA PHE A 61 3.95 9.94 13.33
C PHE A 61 3.57 9.35 11.97
N LEU A 62 4.46 8.55 11.36
CA LEU A 62 4.19 7.89 10.08
C LEU A 62 3.00 6.91 10.18
N ALA A 63 2.89 6.16 11.28
CA ALA A 63 1.76 5.27 11.51
C ALA A 63 0.42 6.03 11.53
N PHE A 64 0.37 7.17 12.22
CA PHE A 64 -0.84 8.01 12.26
C PHE A 64 -1.11 8.71 10.93
N LYS A 65 -0.08 9.20 10.24
CA LYS A 65 -0.21 9.82 8.91
C LYS A 65 -0.81 8.84 7.92
N SER A 66 -0.24 7.64 7.82
CA SER A 66 -0.74 6.57 6.94
C SER A 66 -2.18 6.19 7.26
N ARG A 67 -2.54 6.09 8.55
CA ARG A 67 -3.92 5.83 8.97
C ARG A 67 -4.87 6.94 8.52
N ARG A 68 -4.47 8.21 8.65
CA ARG A 68 -5.30 9.35 8.25
C ARG A 68 -5.52 9.40 6.75
N GLU A 69 -4.48 9.21 5.96
CA GLU A 69 -4.57 9.17 4.48
C GLU A 69 -5.44 8.01 4.00
N THR A 70 -5.26 6.84 4.61
CA THR A 70 -6.08 5.66 4.33
C THR A 70 -7.55 5.97 4.64
N LYS A 71 -7.85 6.46 5.86
CA LYS A 71 -9.21 6.81 6.26
C LYS A 71 -9.84 7.85 5.34
N ALA A 72 -9.10 8.88 4.93
CA ALA A 72 -9.57 9.91 4.03
C ALA A 72 -9.95 9.34 2.65
N ARG A 73 -9.16 8.40 2.11
CA ARG A 73 -9.50 7.69 0.87
C ARG A 73 -10.81 6.93 0.99
N TYR A 74 -10.97 6.13 2.04
CA TYR A 74 -12.21 5.41 2.30
C TYR A 74 -13.42 6.35 2.44
N GLU A 75 -13.27 7.44 3.21
CA GLU A 75 -14.35 8.42 3.37
C GLU A 75 -14.71 9.09 2.04
N ALA A 76 -13.74 9.40 1.18
CA ALA A 76 -14.00 9.93 -0.16
C ALA A 76 -14.78 8.94 -1.03
N THR A 77 -14.43 7.66 -1.00
CA THR A 77 -15.21 6.62 -1.70
C THR A 77 -16.62 6.53 -1.14
N TYR A 78 -16.79 6.48 0.19
CA TYR A 78 -18.12 6.35 0.80
C TYR A 78 -18.98 7.61 0.65
N GLN A 79 -18.38 8.79 0.44
CA GLN A 79 -19.13 9.98 0.06
C GLN A 79 -19.71 9.86 -1.35
N ARG A 80 -18.97 9.23 -2.28
CA ARG A 80 -19.43 8.98 -3.66
C ARG A 80 -20.44 7.83 -3.73
N TYR A 81 -20.23 6.79 -2.94
CA TYR A 81 -21.07 5.59 -2.89
C TYR A 81 -21.45 5.23 -1.44
N PRO A 82 -22.41 5.98 -0.84
CA PRO A 82 -22.81 5.77 0.56
C PRO A 82 -23.34 4.36 0.82
N GLU A 83 -23.96 3.72 -0.16
CA GLU A 83 -24.46 2.34 -0.12
C GLU A 83 -23.36 1.30 0.16
N LEU A 84 -22.11 1.58 -0.23
CA LEU A 84 -20.99 0.66 -0.03
C LEU A 84 -20.46 0.68 1.41
N ARG A 85 -20.87 1.67 2.23
CA ARG A 85 -20.40 1.83 3.60
C ARG A 85 -20.83 0.67 4.50
N ASP A 86 -22.09 0.29 4.39
CA ASP A 86 -22.71 -0.73 5.24
C ASP A 86 -22.81 -2.08 4.53
N ASN A 87 -22.74 -2.10 3.19
CA ASN A 87 -22.77 -3.33 2.42
C ASN A 87 -21.74 -3.35 1.28
N LEU A 88 -20.53 -3.82 1.59
CA LEU A 88 -19.46 -3.97 0.61
C LEU A 88 -19.71 -5.11 -0.40
N SER A 89 -20.63 -6.05 -0.13
CA SER A 89 -20.94 -7.11 -1.10
C SER A 89 -21.60 -6.57 -2.36
N LEU A 90 -22.21 -5.38 -2.28
CA LEU A 90 -22.75 -4.67 -3.43
C LEU A 90 -21.70 -4.41 -4.51
N LEU A 91 -20.43 -4.20 -4.14
CA LEU A 91 -19.35 -4.07 -5.13
C LEU A 91 -19.21 -5.32 -5.98
N THR A 92 -19.35 -6.50 -5.37
CA THR A 92 -19.21 -7.77 -6.09
C THR A 92 -20.49 -8.18 -6.81
N GLU A 93 -21.66 -7.85 -6.25
CA GLU A 93 -22.97 -8.26 -6.78
C GLU A 93 -23.45 -7.38 -7.93
N GLN A 94 -23.13 -6.08 -7.90
CA GLN A 94 -23.61 -5.08 -8.86
C GLN A 94 -22.49 -4.49 -9.72
N ALA A 95 -21.27 -5.05 -9.63
CA ALA A 95 -20.19 -4.66 -10.53
C ALA A 95 -20.55 -5.00 -11.99
N SER A 96 -20.22 -4.08 -12.88
CA SER A 96 -20.34 -4.26 -14.32
C SER A 96 -19.24 -5.15 -14.89
N PHE A 97 -18.12 -5.26 -14.18
CA PHE A 97 -17.04 -6.21 -14.49
C PHE A 97 -16.42 -6.73 -13.20
N VAL A 98 -16.14 -8.04 -13.16
CA VAL A 98 -15.63 -8.73 -11.97
C VAL A 98 -14.44 -9.61 -12.35
N ASP A 99 -13.27 -9.30 -11.79
CA ASP A 99 -12.07 -10.15 -11.86
C ASP A 99 -11.68 -10.60 -10.44
N PRO A 100 -12.15 -11.78 -10.01
CA PRO A 100 -11.88 -12.27 -8.66
C PRO A 100 -10.43 -12.74 -8.47
N LEU A 101 -9.69 -13.04 -9.54
CA LEU A 101 -8.32 -13.55 -9.45
C LEU A 101 -7.30 -12.43 -9.20
N ASN A 102 -7.50 -11.28 -9.85
CA ASN A 102 -6.68 -10.09 -9.61
C ASN A 102 -7.35 -9.10 -8.65
N GLN A 103 -8.54 -9.42 -8.13
CA GLN A 103 -9.31 -8.63 -7.17
C GLN A 103 -9.68 -7.23 -7.69
N PHE A 104 -9.98 -7.14 -8.99
CA PHE A 104 -10.50 -5.94 -9.63
C PHE A 104 -12.01 -6.02 -9.82
N TYR A 105 -12.69 -4.90 -9.57
CA TYR A 105 -14.13 -4.78 -9.70
C TYR A 105 -14.44 -3.42 -10.31
N VAL A 106 -15.19 -3.38 -11.41
CA VAL A 106 -15.70 -2.11 -11.95
C VAL A 106 -17.12 -1.91 -11.46
N TYR A 107 -17.32 -0.89 -10.65
CA TYR A 107 -18.64 -0.50 -10.16
C TYR A 107 -18.92 0.92 -10.60
N ARG A 108 -19.94 1.06 -11.46
CA ARG A 108 -20.28 2.31 -12.15
C ARG A 108 -19.07 2.86 -12.93
N ASP A 109 -18.62 4.07 -12.61
CA ASP A 109 -17.52 4.80 -13.23
C ASP A 109 -16.17 4.61 -12.51
N THR A 110 -16.11 3.72 -11.51
CA THR A 110 -14.92 3.51 -10.68
C THR A 110 -14.38 2.08 -10.79
N LEU A 111 -13.08 1.97 -11.02
CA LEU A 111 -12.31 0.74 -10.92
C LEU A 111 -11.83 0.57 -9.47
N PHE A 112 -12.22 -0.52 -8.83
CA PHE A 112 -11.80 -0.89 -7.49
C PHE A 112 -10.78 -2.02 -7.54
N TYR A 113 -9.69 -1.84 -6.79
CA TYR A 113 -8.71 -2.88 -6.48
C TYR A 113 -8.79 -3.20 -4.99
N ILE A 114 -9.14 -4.46 -4.68
CA ILE A 114 -9.44 -4.91 -3.32
C ILE A 114 -8.43 -6.00 -2.90
N ASN A 115 -7.16 -5.61 -2.76
CA ASN A 115 -6.11 -6.47 -2.20
C ASN A 115 -5.51 -5.86 -0.93
N ASN A 116 -5.63 -6.57 0.20
CA ASN A 116 -5.16 -6.14 1.52
C ASN A 116 -5.53 -4.69 1.93
N GLY A 117 -6.55 -4.13 1.30
CA GLY A 117 -6.91 -2.73 1.35
C GLY A 117 -7.90 -2.42 0.23
N PHE A 118 -8.13 -1.14 0.01
CA PHE A 118 -9.11 -0.64 -0.94
C PHE A 118 -8.48 0.52 -1.69
N ILE A 119 -8.35 0.37 -3.01
CA ILE A 119 -7.88 1.43 -3.87
C ILE A 119 -8.92 1.64 -4.96
N ASP A 120 -9.35 2.88 -5.11
CA ASP A 120 -10.32 3.29 -6.10
C ASP A 120 -9.71 4.25 -7.12
N TYR A 121 -10.06 3.99 -8.38
CA TYR A 121 -9.61 4.76 -9.53
C TYR A 121 -10.84 5.21 -10.32
N GLN A 122 -11.00 6.51 -10.51
CA GLN A 122 -12.00 7.00 -11.42
C GLN A 122 -11.55 6.69 -12.84
N ILE A 123 -12.39 5.99 -13.60
CA ILE A 123 -12.03 5.55 -14.95
C ILE A 123 -11.78 6.77 -15.85
N GLU A 124 -12.54 7.85 -15.63
CA GLU A 124 -12.35 9.12 -16.32
C GLU A 124 -10.98 9.76 -16.03
N GLU A 125 -10.39 9.55 -14.86
CA GLU A 125 -9.07 10.10 -14.52
C GLU A 125 -7.93 9.23 -15.07
N LEU A 126 -8.18 8.01 -15.57
CA LEU A 126 -7.13 7.14 -16.09
C LEU A 126 -6.73 7.58 -17.51
N SER A 127 -5.46 7.93 -17.69
CA SER A 127 -4.92 8.29 -19.02
C SER A 127 -4.33 7.08 -19.75
N LEU A 128 -3.78 6.13 -18.99
CA LEU A 128 -3.07 4.98 -19.51
C LEU A 128 -3.17 3.81 -18.54
N ILE A 129 -3.36 2.62 -19.09
CA ILE A 129 -3.28 1.33 -18.39
C ILE A 129 -2.31 0.39 -19.09
N GLY A 130 -1.75 -0.55 -18.35
CA GLY A 130 -0.85 -1.53 -18.94
C GLY A 130 -0.59 -2.73 -18.04
N VAL A 131 0.18 -3.66 -18.56
CA VAL A 131 0.63 -4.85 -17.83
C VAL A 131 2.13 -4.98 -17.94
N LYS A 132 2.78 -5.38 -16.84
CA LYS A 132 4.20 -5.75 -16.81
C LYS A 132 4.37 -7.10 -16.13
N ILE A 133 5.31 -7.91 -16.62
CA ILE A 133 5.79 -9.09 -15.90
C ILE A 133 7.23 -8.82 -15.48
N GLU A 134 7.52 -9.01 -14.19
CA GLU A 134 8.87 -8.76 -13.65
C GLU A 134 9.25 -9.86 -12.67
N ARG A 135 10.53 -10.26 -12.70
CA ARG A 135 11.05 -11.28 -11.79
C ARG A 135 11.33 -10.68 -10.42
N MET A 136 10.53 -11.06 -9.43
CA MET A 136 10.64 -10.59 -8.05
C MET A 136 11.39 -11.60 -7.18
N LYS A 137 12.08 -11.10 -6.16
CA LYS A 137 12.75 -11.93 -5.15
C LYS A 137 11.83 -12.10 -3.95
N ASP A 138 11.10 -13.21 -3.94
CA ASP A 138 10.14 -13.55 -2.87
C ASP A 138 10.81 -14.06 -1.59
N GLY A 139 12.05 -14.53 -1.70
CA GLY A 139 12.82 -14.99 -0.56
C GLY A 139 14.31 -15.12 -0.83
N PRO A 140 15.10 -15.60 0.15
CA PRO A 140 16.57 -15.69 0.04
C PRO A 140 17.04 -16.44 -1.21
N HIS A 141 16.28 -17.48 -1.62
CA HIS A 141 16.58 -18.35 -2.77
C HIS A 141 15.38 -18.58 -3.70
N VAL A 142 14.29 -17.83 -3.52
CA VAL A 142 13.07 -17.99 -4.32
C VAL A 142 12.86 -16.70 -5.11
N SER A 143 12.74 -16.85 -6.43
CA SER A 143 12.33 -15.78 -7.32
C SER A 143 11.23 -16.29 -8.22
N SER A 144 10.17 -15.51 -8.34
CA SER A 144 9.04 -15.82 -9.21
C SER A 144 8.73 -14.61 -10.08
N ASN A 145 8.08 -14.88 -11.22
CA ASN A 145 7.64 -13.80 -12.09
C ASN A 145 6.32 -13.28 -11.53
N HIS A 146 6.28 -12.00 -11.20
CA HIS A 146 5.09 -11.31 -10.73
C HIS A 146 4.43 -10.56 -11.88
N LEU A 147 3.10 -10.48 -11.81
CA LEU A 147 2.28 -9.72 -12.74
C LEU A 147 1.95 -8.36 -12.11
N PHE A 148 2.16 -7.29 -12.86
CA PHE A 148 1.94 -5.92 -12.42
C PHE A 148 0.88 -5.24 -13.28
N PHE A 149 -0.06 -4.57 -12.63
CA PHE A 149 -1.00 -3.65 -13.27
C PHE A 149 -0.37 -2.27 -13.28
N LEU A 150 -0.23 -1.69 -14.47
CA LEU A 150 0.33 -0.37 -14.67
C LEU A 150 -0.81 0.63 -14.92
N TYR A 151 -0.71 1.82 -14.32
CA TYR A 151 -1.66 2.89 -14.55
C TYR A 151 -1.01 4.27 -14.45
N MET A 152 -1.61 5.25 -15.11
CA MET A 152 -1.23 6.66 -15.00
C MET A 152 -2.49 7.50 -15.03
N ARG A 153 -2.61 8.46 -14.12
CA ARG A 153 -3.75 9.39 -14.11
C ARG A 153 -3.48 10.61 -15.01
N GLU A 154 -4.55 11.25 -15.46
CA GLU A 154 -4.45 12.50 -16.21
C GLU A 154 -3.70 13.57 -15.40
N GLY A 155 -2.65 14.13 -15.98
CA GLY A 155 -1.78 15.12 -15.33
C GLY A 155 -0.61 14.53 -14.54
N GLU A 156 -0.54 13.21 -14.34
CA GLU A 156 0.64 12.55 -13.79
C GLU A 156 1.72 12.37 -14.85
N GLN A 157 2.98 12.47 -14.44
CA GLN A 157 4.15 12.26 -15.32
C GLN A 157 4.78 10.87 -15.14
N GLU A 158 4.45 10.18 -14.05
CA GLU A 158 5.02 8.89 -13.70
C GLU A 158 3.96 7.79 -13.76
N MET A 159 4.35 6.63 -14.28
CA MET A 159 3.52 5.45 -14.31
C MET A 159 3.62 4.72 -12.97
N HIS A 160 2.46 4.41 -12.39
CA HIS A 160 2.36 3.64 -11.17
C HIS A 160 2.16 2.15 -11.46
N SER A 161 2.63 1.30 -10.55
CA SER A 161 2.48 -0.15 -10.64
C SER A 161 1.83 -0.74 -9.40
N LEU A 162 0.97 -1.75 -9.60
CA LEU A 162 0.41 -2.59 -8.55
C LEU A 162 0.87 -4.03 -8.75
N ASP A 163 1.55 -4.59 -7.76
CA ASP A 163 1.92 -6.00 -7.74
C ASP A 163 0.69 -6.89 -7.48
N MET A 164 0.38 -7.78 -8.41
CA MET A 164 -0.73 -8.74 -8.32
C MET A 164 -0.26 -10.14 -7.92
N GLY A 165 1.01 -10.27 -7.54
CA GLY A 165 1.68 -11.49 -7.14
C GLY A 165 2.10 -12.36 -8.33
N THR A 166 2.44 -13.61 -8.04
CA THR A 166 2.95 -14.56 -9.05
C THR A 166 2.02 -14.69 -10.25
N VAL A 167 2.62 -14.62 -11.44
CA VAL A 167 1.93 -14.74 -12.72
C VAL A 167 1.36 -16.14 -12.90
N SER A 168 0.11 -16.20 -13.35
CA SER A 168 -0.50 -17.38 -13.94
C SER A 168 -1.18 -16.96 -15.24
N GLN A 169 -1.32 -17.90 -16.18
CA GLN A 169 -1.98 -17.60 -17.45
C GLN A 169 -3.41 -17.08 -17.22
N GLN A 170 -4.14 -17.67 -16.28
CA GLN A 170 -5.49 -17.25 -15.93
C GLN A 170 -5.55 -15.82 -15.36
N LYS A 171 -4.57 -15.44 -14.52
CA LYS A 171 -4.46 -14.05 -14.02
C LYS A 171 -4.19 -13.06 -15.15
N TYR A 172 -3.29 -13.42 -16.07
CA TYR A 172 -2.98 -12.58 -17.21
C TYR A 172 -4.21 -12.40 -18.11
N ASP A 173 -4.88 -13.50 -18.48
CA ASP A 173 -6.05 -13.45 -19.36
C ASP A 173 -7.20 -12.62 -18.76
N ASN A 174 -7.50 -12.80 -17.48
CA ASN A 174 -8.49 -11.99 -16.76
C ASN A 174 -8.13 -10.49 -16.75
N LEU A 175 -6.86 -10.17 -16.58
CA LEU A 175 -6.39 -8.78 -16.60
C LEU A 175 -6.53 -8.15 -17.99
N ILE A 176 -6.24 -8.92 -19.04
CA ILE A 176 -6.46 -8.47 -20.43
C ILE A 176 -7.96 -8.26 -20.69
N GLU A 177 -8.84 -9.10 -20.16
CA GLU A 177 -10.29 -8.88 -20.23
C GLU A 177 -10.72 -7.60 -19.53
N LEU A 178 -10.16 -7.31 -18.34
CA LEU A 178 -10.39 -6.03 -17.66
C LEU A 178 -9.98 -4.86 -18.55
N PHE A 179 -8.83 -4.92 -19.21
CA PHE A 179 -8.36 -3.83 -20.06
C PHE A 179 -9.26 -3.60 -21.28
N ARG A 180 -9.73 -4.69 -21.90
CA ARG A 180 -10.72 -4.60 -22.98
C ARG A 180 -11.99 -3.91 -22.51
N TYR A 181 -12.48 -4.26 -21.32
CA TYR A 181 -13.64 -3.61 -20.73
C TYR A 181 -13.39 -2.12 -20.47
N LEU A 182 -12.25 -1.76 -19.87
CA LEU A 182 -11.90 -0.36 -19.60
C LEU A 182 -11.77 0.47 -20.87
N MET A 183 -11.17 -0.08 -21.94
CA MET A 183 -11.09 0.59 -23.25
C MET A 183 -12.46 0.73 -23.93
N GLN A 184 -13.40 -0.18 -23.66
CA GLN A 184 -14.78 -0.04 -24.14
C GLN A 184 -15.51 1.09 -23.42
N VAL A 185 -15.32 1.22 -22.10
CA VAL A 185 -15.94 2.27 -21.28
C VAL A 185 -15.29 3.64 -21.54
N LYS A 186 -13.97 3.69 -21.71
CA LYS A 186 -13.20 4.89 -22.06
C LYS A 186 -12.34 4.62 -23.31
N PRO A 187 -12.87 4.88 -24.52
CA PRO A 187 -12.14 4.64 -25.77
C PRO A 187 -10.87 5.48 -25.96
N SER A 188 -10.73 6.60 -25.23
CA SER A 188 -9.53 7.43 -25.24
C SER A 188 -8.39 6.89 -24.36
N LEU A 189 -8.65 5.84 -23.58
CA LEU A 189 -7.68 5.24 -22.68
C LEU A 189 -6.57 4.56 -23.47
N ARG A 190 -5.31 4.93 -23.19
CA ARG A 190 -4.15 4.30 -23.82
C ARG A 190 -3.83 2.97 -23.16
N PHE A 191 -3.46 1.97 -23.96
CA PHE A 191 -3.00 0.68 -23.48
C PHE A 191 -1.52 0.46 -23.83
N GLU A 192 -0.72 0.05 -22.87
CA GLU A 192 0.67 -0.36 -23.05
C GLU A 192 0.91 -1.79 -22.56
N ASP A 193 1.43 -2.64 -23.44
CA ASP A 193 1.91 -3.97 -23.10
C ASP A 193 3.40 -3.89 -22.79
N ALA A 194 3.75 -3.82 -21.51
CA ALA A 194 5.15 -3.80 -21.08
C ALA A 194 5.65 -5.24 -20.95
N ILE A 195 6.15 -5.77 -22.06
CA ILE A 195 6.74 -7.11 -22.11
C ILE A 195 8.01 -7.15 -21.23
N SER A 196 8.06 -8.18 -20.38
CA SER A 196 9.14 -8.54 -19.46
C SER A 196 10.55 -8.24 -20.01
N ASP A 197 11.38 -7.58 -19.20
CA ASP A 197 12.83 -7.67 -19.36
C ASP A 197 13.20 -9.16 -19.32
N LYS A 198 13.95 -9.61 -20.34
CA LYS A 198 14.45 -10.98 -20.48
C LYS A 198 15.52 -11.30 -19.45
#